data_AF-A0A058ZTB1-F1
#
_entry.id   AF-A0A058ZTB1-F1
#
_cell.length_a   1.000
_cell.length_b   1.000
_cell.length_c   1.000
_cell.angle_alpha   90.00
_cell.angle_beta   90.00
_cell.angle_gamma   90.00
#
_symmetry.space_group_name_H-M   'P 1'
#
loop_
_entity.id
_entity.type
_entity.pdbx_description
1 polymer ?
#
loop_
_entity_poly.entity_id
_entity_poly.type
_entity_poly.pdbx_seq_one_letter_code
_entity_poly.pdbx_strand_id
1 'polypeptide(L)'
;MQPYTCKSIHERVLSELQMGLKYGCPVEDFLTGFAIHFRGWRSIYFNPERKGFLGVAPTALLQSLVQTKRWSEGDFQIFLSQYCPLVCGHGNIPLKLQLSYCVWLLWAPNCLASLYYVTIPSLCLLRGISLFPKILSQWSFPFIYLFMATSAYSAGEFIWCGGTLRGWWNDQRMWIYRRTTSFLFGFLDNILRLLGISKSAFVVTAKVADDDVSKRYLLKIDQLRKC
;
A
#
# COMPACT_ATOMS: atom_id res chain seq x y z
N MET A 1 23.21 30.40 10.41
CA MET A 1 22.13 29.49 9.98
C MET A 1 21.74 29.90 8.56
N GLN A 2 22.47 29.40 7.55
CA GLN A 2 22.25 29.77 6.14
C GLN A 2 21.07 28.97 5.57
N PRO A 3 20.24 29.57 4.71
CA PRO A 3 19.14 28.87 4.06
C PRO A 3 19.71 27.83 3.09
N TYR A 4 19.50 26.54 3.38
CA TYR A 4 19.79 25.46 2.44
C TYR A 4 18.88 25.63 1.21
N THR A 5 19.41 26.24 0.16
CA THR A 5 18.71 26.40 -1.11
C THR A 5 18.45 25.03 -1.73
N CYS A 6 17.25 24.85 -2.32
CA CYS A 6 16.78 23.62 -2.99
C CYS A 6 17.83 22.99 -3.93
N LYS A 7 18.68 23.83 -4.56
CA LYS A 7 19.81 23.41 -5.40
C LYS A 7 20.82 22.49 -4.67
N SER A 8 21.14 22.77 -3.41
CA SER A 8 22.11 21.99 -2.62
C SER A 8 21.59 20.61 -2.21
N ILE A 9 20.28 20.51 -1.95
CA ILE A 9 19.61 19.23 -1.66
C ILE A 9 19.56 18.40 -2.94
N HIS A 10 19.23 19.02 -4.07
CA HIS A 10 19.17 18.38 -5.37
C HIS A 10 20.51 17.79 -5.82
N GLU A 11 21.62 18.54 -5.70
CA GLU A 11 22.97 18.06 -6.01
C GLU A 11 23.41 16.91 -5.09
N ARG A 12 23.08 16.98 -3.79
CA ARG A 12 23.39 15.93 -2.82
C ARG A 12 22.59 14.65 -3.07
N VAL A 13 21.29 14.78 -3.35
CA VAL A 13 20.43 13.65 -3.74
C VAL A 13 20.90 13.04 -5.06
N LEU A 14 21.26 13.85 -6.06
CA LEU A 14 21.84 13.35 -7.31
C LEU A 14 23.13 12.56 -7.08
N SER A 15 23.98 13.01 -6.14
CA SER A 15 25.20 12.29 -5.75
C SER A 15 24.92 10.94 -5.09
N GLU A 16 23.91 10.84 -4.23
CA GLU A 16 23.51 9.57 -3.59
C GLU A 16 22.75 8.65 -4.55
N LEU A 17 22.08 9.23 -5.54
CA LEU A 17 21.44 8.49 -6.62
C LEU A 17 22.44 7.99 -7.68
N GLN A 18 23.76 8.17 -7.51
CA GLN A 18 24.75 8.06 -8.58
C GLN A 18 24.75 6.76 -9.39
N MET A 19 24.72 5.55 -8.82
CA MET A 19 24.67 4.31 -9.64
C MET A 19 24.01 3.13 -8.93
N GLY A 20 23.58 2.14 -9.71
CA GLY A 20 23.13 0.83 -9.23
C GLY A 20 21.83 0.80 -8.43
N LEU A 21 21.62 -0.34 -7.76
CA LEU A 21 20.50 -0.58 -6.84
C LEU A 21 20.60 0.34 -5.61
N LYS A 22 19.47 0.87 -5.15
CA LYS A 22 19.42 1.80 -4.00
C LYS A 22 19.25 1.07 -2.68
N TYR A 23 20.31 0.99 -1.89
CA TYR A 23 20.30 0.31 -0.59
C TYR A 23 19.72 1.17 0.55
N GLY A 24 19.41 0.53 1.68
CA GLY A 24 19.03 1.22 2.92
C GLY A 24 17.52 1.48 3.08
N CYS A 25 16.70 0.93 2.17
CA CYS A 25 15.24 0.97 2.25
C CYS A 25 14.68 -0.44 2.00
N PRO A 26 13.64 -0.90 2.72
CA PRO A 26 12.96 -2.17 2.46
C PRO A 26 12.26 -2.29 1.09
N VAL A 27 12.11 -1.16 0.39
CA VAL A 27 11.53 -1.03 -0.95
C VAL A 27 12.55 -0.40 -1.91
N GLU A 28 13.74 -1.00 -1.95
CA GLU A 28 14.84 -0.56 -2.82
C GLU A 28 14.46 -0.55 -4.30
N ASP A 29 13.57 -1.44 -4.71
CA ASP A 29 13.04 -1.57 -6.06
C ASP A 29 12.28 -0.30 -6.48
N PHE A 30 11.40 0.19 -5.61
CA PHE A 30 10.68 1.44 -5.80
C PHE A 30 11.67 2.62 -5.91
N LEU A 31 12.60 2.74 -4.96
CA LEU A 31 13.54 3.86 -4.92
C LEU A 31 14.48 3.87 -6.13
N THR A 32 14.91 2.70 -6.58
CA THR A 32 15.74 2.54 -7.77
C THR A 32 14.96 2.93 -9.03
N GLY A 33 13.71 2.47 -9.17
CA GLY A 33 12.85 2.87 -10.28
C GLY A 33 12.61 4.38 -10.32
N PHE A 34 12.34 4.99 -9.16
CA PHE A 34 12.20 6.43 -9.04
C PHE A 34 13.47 7.17 -9.47
N ALA A 35 14.64 6.73 -9.02
CA ALA A 35 15.92 7.32 -9.40
C ALA A 35 16.20 7.24 -10.91
N ILE A 36 15.79 6.16 -11.57
CA ILE A 36 15.91 5.99 -13.02
C ILE A 36 15.01 7.00 -13.74
N HIS A 37 13.73 7.10 -13.34
CA HIS A 37 12.81 8.08 -13.91
C HIS A 37 13.23 9.53 -13.65
N PHE A 38 13.82 9.80 -12.50
CA PHE A 38 14.38 11.11 -12.16
C PHE A 38 15.44 11.58 -13.17
N ARG A 39 16.16 10.65 -13.79
CA ARG A 39 17.18 10.91 -14.81
C ARG A 39 16.61 11.05 -16.22
N GLY A 40 15.28 11.08 -16.37
CA GLY A 40 14.60 11.25 -17.65
C GLY A 40 14.32 9.94 -18.41
N TRP A 41 14.65 8.77 -17.84
CA TRP A 41 14.28 7.49 -18.44
C TRP A 41 12.77 7.26 -18.37
N ARG A 42 12.26 6.43 -19.28
CA ARG A 42 10.83 6.08 -19.37
C ARG A 42 10.66 4.57 -19.25
N SER A 43 9.77 4.13 -18.36
CA SER A 43 9.35 2.73 -18.27
C SER A 43 8.29 2.38 -19.31
N ILE A 44 8.28 1.12 -19.76
CA ILE A 44 7.21 0.55 -20.58
C ILE A 44 6.58 -0.60 -19.78
N TYR A 45 5.25 -0.61 -19.68
CA TYR A 45 4.50 -1.74 -19.16
C TYR A 45 4.00 -2.59 -20.32
N PHE A 46 4.35 -3.87 -20.33
CA PHE A 46 3.97 -4.82 -21.37
C PHE A 46 3.33 -6.06 -20.73
N ASN A 47 2.09 -6.37 -21.10
CA ASN A 47 1.32 -7.50 -20.60
C ASN A 47 0.99 -8.46 -21.74
N PRO A 48 1.90 -9.40 -22.08
CA PRO A 48 1.65 -10.40 -23.10
C PRO A 48 0.58 -11.40 -22.67
N GLU A 49 -0.09 -12.03 -23.64
CA GLU A 49 -1.09 -13.08 -23.41
C GLU A 49 -0.49 -14.25 -22.61
N ARG A 50 0.66 -14.76 -23.06
CA ARG A 50 1.45 -15.73 -22.29
C ARG A 50 2.24 -15.01 -21.20
N LYS A 51 2.03 -15.40 -19.95
CA LYS A 51 2.75 -14.85 -18.80
C LYS A 51 4.25 -15.13 -18.93
N GLY A 52 5.05 -14.06 -19.00
CA GLY A 52 6.52 -14.14 -19.11
C GLY A 52 7.21 -14.52 -17.79
N PHE A 53 6.55 -14.25 -16.66
CA PHE A 53 7.06 -14.57 -15.33
C PHE A 53 5.97 -15.23 -14.48
N LEU A 54 6.34 -16.24 -13.71
CA LEU A 54 5.48 -16.90 -12.73
C LEU A 54 6.13 -16.78 -11.35
N GLY A 55 5.40 -16.17 -10.42
CA GLY A 55 5.83 -16.02 -9.02
C GLY A 55 5.05 -16.93 -8.08
N VAL A 56 5.57 -17.09 -6.88
CA VAL A 56 4.87 -17.79 -5.78
C VAL A 56 4.27 -16.73 -4.85
N ALA A 57 2.95 -16.75 -4.72
CA ALA A 57 2.23 -15.88 -3.79
C ALA A 57 2.21 -16.50 -2.38
N PRO A 58 2.19 -15.68 -1.31
CA PRO A 58 1.98 -16.19 0.04
C PRO A 58 0.64 -16.90 0.15
N THR A 59 0.66 -18.08 0.77
CA THR A 59 -0.54 -18.92 0.97
C THR A 59 -1.21 -18.64 2.32
N ALA A 60 -0.49 -18.08 3.29
CA ALA A 60 -1.01 -17.75 4.60
C ALA A 60 -1.28 -16.25 4.75
N LEU A 61 -2.42 -15.90 5.39
CA LEU A 61 -2.79 -14.51 5.68
C LEU A 61 -1.69 -13.76 6.43
N LEU A 62 -1.10 -14.39 7.45
CA LEU A 62 -0.05 -13.77 8.26
C LEU A 62 1.17 -13.39 7.41
N GLN A 63 1.60 -14.27 6.49
CA GLN A 63 2.72 -13.99 5.60
C GLN A 63 2.40 -12.80 4.67
N SER A 64 1.18 -12.75 4.12
CA SER A 64 0.73 -11.61 3.31
C SER A 64 0.71 -10.29 4.08
N LEU A 65 0.32 -10.31 5.36
CA LEU A 65 0.29 -9.11 6.22
C LEU A 65 1.69 -8.66 6.62
N VAL A 66 2.60 -9.58 6.93
CA VAL A 66 4.00 -9.27 7.24
C VAL A 66 4.72 -8.69 6.02
N GLN A 67 4.46 -9.23 4.84
CA GLN A 67 4.99 -8.70 3.58
C GLN A 67 4.44 -7.31 3.29
N THR A 68 3.12 -7.11 3.42
CA THR A 68 2.49 -5.81 3.24
C THR A 68 3.04 -4.78 4.23
N LYS A 69 3.27 -5.17 5.48
CA LYS A 69 3.80 -4.29 6.53
C LYS A 69 5.14 -3.69 6.11
N ARG A 70 6.03 -4.53 5.57
CA ARG A 70 7.34 -4.09 5.06
C ARG A 70 7.26 -3.11 3.91
N TRP A 71 6.37 -3.38 2.96
CA TRP A 71 6.12 -2.46 1.86
C TRP A 71 5.64 -1.11 2.39
N SER A 72 4.58 -1.11 3.20
CA SER A 72 4.04 0.13 3.76
C SER A 72 5.04 0.88 4.64
N GLU A 73 5.89 0.16 5.38
CA GLU A 73 6.94 0.75 6.20
C GLU A 73 7.98 1.44 5.32
N GLY A 74 8.53 0.75 4.33
CA GLY A 74 9.54 1.31 3.42
C GLY A 74 8.99 2.45 2.56
N ASP A 75 7.77 2.30 2.04
CA ASP A 75 7.05 3.32 1.29
C ASP A 75 6.91 4.61 2.12
N PHE A 76 6.49 4.50 3.38
CA PHE A 76 6.35 5.67 4.23
C PHE A 76 7.72 6.25 4.67
N GLN A 77 8.76 5.41 4.82
CA GLN A 77 10.13 5.90 5.03
C GLN A 77 10.59 6.79 3.88
N ILE A 78 10.32 6.40 2.62
CA ILE A 78 10.66 7.21 1.45
C ILE A 78 9.87 8.52 1.47
N PHE A 79 8.58 8.48 1.79
CA PHE A 79 7.73 9.68 1.89
C PHE A 79 8.29 10.74 2.86
N LEU A 80 8.79 10.28 4.01
CA LEU A 80 9.34 11.12 5.08
C LEU A 80 10.80 11.56 4.81
N SER A 81 11.44 10.99 3.79
CA SER A 81 12.84 11.26 3.46
C SER A 81 12.99 12.40 2.44
N GLN A 82 14.24 12.82 2.21
CA GLN A 82 14.60 13.75 1.13
C GLN A 82 14.27 13.21 -0.27
N TYR A 83 14.03 11.90 -0.44
CA TYR A 83 13.67 11.28 -1.71
C TYR A 83 12.17 11.34 -2.02
N CYS A 84 11.37 12.06 -1.21
CA CYS A 84 9.95 12.24 -1.47
C CYS A 84 9.71 12.79 -2.89
N PRO A 85 8.89 12.12 -3.74
CA PRO A 85 8.66 12.53 -5.13
C PRO A 85 8.11 13.95 -5.28
N LEU A 86 7.35 14.45 -4.30
CA LEU A 86 6.80 15.82 -4.34
C LEU A 86 7.85 16.88 -4.06
N VAL A 87 8.89 16.55 -3.29
CA VAL A 87 9.96 17.48 -2.92
C VAL A 87 11.10 17.39 -3.94
N CYS A 88 11.67 16.19 -4.10
CA CYS A 88 12.80 15.97 -4.99
C CYS A 88 12.39 16.03 -6.47
N GLY A 89 11.23 15.47 -6.80
CA GLY A 89 10.74 15.37 -8.18
C GLY A 89 10.25 16.69 -8.78
N HIS A 90 10.02 17.72 -7.95
CA HIS A 90 9.51 19.01 -8.40
C HIS A 90 10.45 19.65 -9.43
N GLY A 91 9.93 19.99 -10.61
CA GLY A 91 10.70 20.56 -11.72
C GLY A 91 11.51 19.56 -12.56
N ASN A 92 11.74 18.33 -12.07
CA ASN A 92 12.56 17.33 -12.75
C ASN A 92 11.74 16.23 -13.44
N ILE A 93 10.64 15.83 -12.81
CA ILE A 93 9.70 14.84 -13.37
C ILE A 93 8.29 15.42 -13.48
N PRO A 94 7.47 14.97 -14.45
CA PRO A 94 6.10 15.45 -14.60
C PRO A 94 5.28 15.24 -13.33
N LEU A 95 4.41 16.20 -12.99
CA LEU A 95 3.55 16.11 -11.81
C LEU A 95 2.71 14.83 -11.76
N LYS A 96 2.22 14.36 -12.91
CA LYS A 96 1.47 13.10 -13.02
C LYS A 96 2.27 11.90 -12.52
N LEU A 97 3.58 11.86 -12.83
CA LEU A 97 4.48 10.80 -12.39
C LEU A 97 4.82 10.94 -10.90
N GLN A 98 4.99 12.16 -10.40
CA GLN A 98 5.15 12.41 -8.96
C GLN A 98 3.96 11.87 -8.17
N LEU A 99 2.74 12.18 -8.62
CA LEU A 99 1.51 11.73 -7.97
C LEU A 99 1.36 10.20 -8.03
N SER A 100 1.66 9.56 -9.16
CA SER A 100 1.56 8.11 -9.27
C SER A 100 2.50 7.37 -8.30
N TYR A 101 3.68 7.94 -8.03
CA TYR A 101 4.58 7.41 -7.01
C TYR A 101 4.01 7.61 -5.61
N CYS A 102 3.44 8.77 -5.32
CA CYS A 102 2.94 9.11 -3.98
C CYS A 102 1.77 8.26 -3.50
N VAL A 103 0.97 7.68 -4.41
CA VAL A 103 -0.17 6.81 -4.06
C VAL A 103 0.26 5.65 -3.14
N TRP A 104 1.42 5.05 -3.41
CA TRP A 104 1.95 3.93 -2.63
C TRP A 104 2.60 4.41 -1.34
N LEU A 105 3.36 5.51 -1.40
CA LEU A 105 4.03 6.15 -0.27
C LEU A 105 3.09 6.53 0.89
N LEU A 106 1.82 6.77 0.58
CA LEU A 106 0.78 7.14 1.55
C LEU A 106 -0.06 5.97 2.07
N TRP A 107 0.34 4.72 1.81
CA TRP A 107 -0.32 3.54 2.35
C TRP A 107 -0.36 3.51 3.86
N ALA A 108 0.79 3.69 4.53
CA ALA A 108 0.84 3.61 5.99
C ALA A 108 -0.04 4.70 6.65
N PRO A 109 0.08 6.00 6.31
CA PRO A 109 -0.76 7.07 6.87
C PRO A 109 -2.26 6.87 6.67
N ASN A 110 -2.66 6.16 5.60
CA ASN A 110 -4.06 5.88 5.33
C ASN A 110 -4.73 5.05 6.45
N CYS A 111 -3.94 4.35 7.29
CA CYS A 111 -4.47 3.62 8.45
C CYS A 111 -5.24 4.55 9.41
N LEU A 112 -4.87 5.83 9.53
CA LEU A 112 -5.53 6.77 10.43
C LEU A 112 -6.99 7.01 10.03
N ALA A 113 -7.25 7.18 8.74
CA ALA A 113 -8.61 7.31 8.22
C ALA A 113 -9.40 6.02 8.49
N SER A 114 -8.82 4.85 8.24
CA SER A 114 -9.49 3.57 8.51
C SER A 114 -9.80 3.38 10.00
N LEU A 115 -8.86 3.70 10.89
CA LEU A 115 -9.10 3.64 12.34
C LEU A 115 -10.20 4.60 12.76
N TYR A 116 -10.24 5.81 12.21
CA TYR A 116 -11.33 6.76 12.47
C TYR A 116 -12.69 6.17 12.07
N TYR A 117 -12.81 5.63 10.85
CA TYR A 117 -14.07 5.07 10.35
C TYR A 117 -14.50 3.79 11.08
N VAL A 118 -13.57 3.04 11.68
CA VAL A 118 -13.92 1.84 12.46
C VAL A 118 -14.24 2.19 13.91
N THR A 119 -13.52 3.13 14.53
CA THR A 119 -13.64 3.42 15.96
C THR A 119 -14.75 4.43 16.28
N ILE A 120 -14.83 5.53 15.54
CA ILE A 120 -15.76 6.63 15.85
C ILE A 120 -17.22 6.20 15.69
N PRO A 121 -17.64 5.54 14.58
CA PRO A 121 -19.01 5.05 14.46
C PRO A 121 -19.39 4.04 15.54
N SER A 122 -18.47 3.13 15.90
CA SER A 122 -18.70 2.17 16.98
C SER A 122 -18.86 2.84 18.35
N LEU A 123 -18.03 3.84 18.67
CA LEU A 123 -18.13 4.60 19.92
C LEU A 123 -19.42 5.43 19.98
N CYS A 124 -19.81 6.07 18.89
CA CYS A 124 -21.07 6.82 18.81
C CYS A 124 -22.28 5.89 18.97
N LEU A 125 -22.25 4.70 18.36
CA LEU A 125 -23.30 3.69 18.53
C LEU A 125 -23.44 3.27 20.00
N LEU A 126 -22.32 3.00 20.68
CA LEU A 126 -22.32 2.64 22.11
C LEU A 126 -22.86 3.77 23.01
N ARG A 127 -22.67 5.03 22.62
CA ARG A 127 -23.16 6.21 23.36
C ARG A 127 -24.56 6.65 22.93
N GLY A 128 -25.19 5.98 21.97
CA GLY A 128 -26.49 6.38 21.41
C GLY A 128 -26.47 7.70 20.64
N ILE A 129 -25.29 8.15 20.18
CA ILE A 129 -25.13 9.39 19.42
C ILE A 129 -25.37 9.07 17.93
N SER A 130 -26.37 9.71 17.33
CA SER A 130 -26.68 9.53 15.90
C SER A 130 -25.69 10.32 15.04
N LEU A 131 -24.78 9.62 14.36
CA LEU A 131 -23.86 10.22 13.37
C LEU A 131 -24.51 10.47 12.00
N PHE A 132 -25.47 9.62 11.63
CA PHE A 132 -26.12 9.65 10.33
C PHE A 132 -27.60 10.08 10.47
N PRO A 133 -28.19 10.67 9.42
CA PRO A 133 -29.62 10.93 9.40
C PRO A 133 -30.41 9.62 9.44
N LYS A 134 -31.65 9.68 9.92
CA LYS A 134 -32.57 8.53 9.88
C LYS A 134 -32.72 8.05 8.43
N ILE A 135 -32.76 6.72 8.23
CA ILE A 135 -32.86 6.09 6.89
C ILE A 135 -34.11 6.56 6.13
N LEU A 136 -35.20 6.86 6.83
CA LEU A 136 -36.44 7.37 6.23
C LEU A 136 -36.40 8.88 5.90
N SER A 137 -35.34 9.58 6.31
CA SER A 137 -35.16 10.99 6.00
C SER A 137 -34.61 11.17 4.59
N GLN A 138 -35.08 12.21 3.90
CA GLN A 138 -34.54 12.63 2.59
C GLN A 138 -33.03 12.88 2.63
N TRP A 139 -32.48 13.26 3.79
CA TRP A 139 -31.05 13.51 3.97
C TRP A 139 -30.20 12.23 3.96
N SER A 140 -30.79 11.03 4.01
CA SER A 140 -30.06 9.76 3.91
C SER A 140 -29.71 9.37 2.47
N PHE A 141 -30.46 9.86 1.48
CA PHE A 141 -30.28 9.47 0.08
C PHE A 141 -28.87 9.72 -0.46
N PRO A 142 -28.21 10.88 -0.19
CA PRO A 142 -26.84 11.09 -0.64
C PRO A 142 -25.85 10.05 -0.11
N PHE A 143 -26.01 9.61 1.14
CA PHE A 143 -25.12 8.62 1.77
C PHE A 143 -25.30 7.23 1.17
N ILE A 144 -26.57 6.80 1.00
CA ILE A 144 -26.90 5.51 0.39
C ILE A 144 -26.43 5.49 -1.07
N TYR A 145 -26.68 6.57 -1.82
CA TYR A 145 -26.23 6.72 -3.20
C TYR A 145 -24.71 6.62 -3.30
N LEU A 146 -23.98 7.36 -2.47
CA LEU A 146 -22.51 7.34 -2.48
C LEU A 146 -21.97 5.94 -2.17
N PHE A 147 -22.52 5.25 -1.17
CA PHE A 147 -22.11 3.90 -0.82
C PHE A 147 -22.36 2.90 -1.96
N MET A 148 -23.54 2.93 -2.56
CA MET A 148 -23.91 2.04 -3.65
C MET A 148 -23.09 2.33 -4.92
N ALA A 149 -22.95 3.61 -5.29
CA ALA A 149 -22.21 4.02 -6.47
C ALA A 149 -20.73 3.64 -6.38
N THR A 150 -20.07 3.91 -5.24
CA THR A 150 -18.66 3.56 -5.04
C THR A 150 -18.42 2.05 -5.03
N SER A 151 -19.30 1.29 -4.36
CA SER A 151 -19.23 -0.17 -4.32
C SER A 151 -19.46 -0.80 -5.70
N ALA A 152 -20.46 -0.32 -6.44
CA ALA A 152 -20.76 -0.79 -7.79
C ALA A 152 -19.64 -0.45 -8.77
N TYR A 153 -19.09 0.77 -8.69
CA TYR A 153 -17.96 1.18 -9.51
C TYR A 153 -16.72 0.32 -9.25
N SER A 154 -16.36 0.10 -7.98
CA SER A 154 -15.22 -0.76 -7.61
C SER A 154 -15.40 -2.21 -8.06
N ALA A 155 -16.61 -2.76 -7.88
CA ALA A 155 -16.90 -4.13 -8.34
C ALA A 155 -16.85 -4.24 -9.87
N GLY A 156 -17.40 -3.24 -10.58
CA GLY A 156 -17.39 -3.17 -12.04
C GLY A 156 -15.97 -3.09 -12.61
N GLU A 157 -15.12 -2.24 -12.05
CA GLU A 157 -13.70 -2.13 -12.43
C GLU A 157 -12.96 -3.46 -12.20
N PHE A 158 -13.19 -4.11 -11.05
CA PHE A 158 -12.55 -5.38 -10.74
C PHE A 158 -12.92 -6.49 -11.73
N ILE A 159 -14.20 -6.55 -12.14
CA ILE A 159 -14.66 -7.49 -13.18
C ILE A 159 -14.09 -7.13 -14.54
N TRP A 160 -14.06 -5.84 -14.89
CA TRP A 160 -13.48 -5.36 -16.15
C TRP A 160 -12.01 -5.77 -16.30
N CYS A 161 -11.26 -5.80 -15.19
CA CYS A 161 -9.89 -6.29 -15.15
C CYS A 161 -9.75 -7.84 -15.20
N GLY A 162 -10.84 -8.57 -15.46
CA GLY A 162 -10.85 -10.04 -15.53
C GLY A 162 -11.02 -10.73 -14.17
N GLY A 163 -11.40 -9.99 -13.13
CA GLY A 163 -11.70 -10.53 -11.82
C GLY A 163 -13.10 -11.15 -11.70
N THR A 164 -13.39 -11.76 -10.54
CA THR A 164 -14.72 -12.27 -10.20
C THR A 164 -15.31 -11.48 -9.03
N LEU A 165 -16.64 -11.47 -8.88
CA LEU A 165 -17.32 -10.84 -7.73
C LEU A 165 -16.83 -11.39 -6.39
N ARG A 166 -16.58 -12.70 -6.32
CA ARG A 166 -16.00 -13.34 -5.13
C ARG A 166 -14.57 -12.87 -4.88
N GLY A 167 -13.79 -12.67 -5.94
CA GLY A 167 -12.45 -12.10 -5.89
C GLY A 167 -12.47 -10.67 -5.35
N TRP A 168 -13.36 -9.82 -5.88
CA TRP A 168 -13.56 -8.45 -5.41
C TRP A 168 -13.93 -8.42 -3.92
N TRP A 169 -14.88 -9.25 -3.48
CA TRP A 169 -15.25 -9.31 -2.07
C TRP A 169 -14.08 -9.75 -1.17
N ASN A 170 -13.26 -10.69 -1.64
CA ASN A 170 -12.04 -11.09 -0.94
C ASN A 170 -11.02 -9.95 -0.87
N ASP A 171 -10.89 -9.17 -1.94
CA ASP A 171 -10.00 -8.01 -2.01
C ASP A 171 -10.44 -6.92 -1.00
N GLN A 172 -11.74 -6.61 -0.93
CA GLN A 172 -12.28 -5.68 0.07
C GLN A 172 -11.97 -6.12 1.51
N ARG A 173 -12.10 -7.42 1.81
CA ARG A 173 -11.73 -7.96 3.14
C ARG A 173 -10.24 -7.84 3.41
N MET A 174 -9.41 -8.20 2.44
CA MET A 174 -7.96 -8.11 2.58
C MET A 174 -7.50 -6.66 2.75
N TRP A 175 -8.15 -5.73 2.04
CA TRP A 175 -7.93 -4.31 2.17
C TRP A 175 -8.15 -3.80 3.59
N ILE A 176 -9.26 -4.23 4.25
CA ILE A 176 -9.52 -3.88 5.65
C ILE A 176 -8.40 -4.44 6.55
N TYR A 177 -8.06 -5.72 6.41
CA TYR A 177 -7.01 -6.34 7.23
C TYR A 177 -5.66 -5.63 7.10
N ARG A 178 -5.26 -5.29 5.87
CA ARG A 178 -3.99 -4.57 5.60
C ARG A 178 -3.98 -3.20 6.27
N ARG A 179 -5.08 -2.45 6.20
CA ARG A 179 -5.17 -1.08 6.75
C ARG A 179 -5.20 -1.03 8.27
N THR A 180 -5.89 -1.96 8.91
CA THR A 180 -5.99 -1.99 10.39
C THR A 180 -4.77 -2.62 11.06
N THR A 181 -4.01 -3.45 10.34
CA THR A 181 -2.83 -4.14 10.89
C THR A 181 -1.53 -3.68 10.25
N SER A 182 -1.19 -4.17 9.04
CA SER A 182 0.07 -3.91 8.36
C SER A 182 0.42 -2.42 8.26
N PHE A 183 -0.52 -1.60 7.80
CA PHE A 183 -0.31 -0.16 7.62
C PHE A 183 -0.18 0.56 8.96
N LEU A 184 -0.99 0.16 9.96
CA LEU A 184 -0.89 0.71 11.31
C LEU A 184 0.47 0.43 11.94
N PHE A 185 0.94 -0.82 11.90
CA PHE A 185 2.26 -1.17 12.42
C PHE A 185 3.38 -0.49 11.63
N GLY A 186 3.29 -0.46 10.30
CA GLY A 186 4.26 0.25 9.45
C GLY A 186 4.30 1.76 9.73
N PHE A 187 3.15 2.37 10.03
CA PHE A 187 3.05 3.77 10.41
C PHE A 187 3.67 4.02 11.79
N LEU A 188 3.29 3.24 12.81
CA LEU A 188 3.81 3.36 14.17
C LEU A 188 5.32 3.16 14.22
N ASP A 189 5.86 2.14 13.55
CA ASP A 189 7.31 1.90 13.51
C ASP A 189 8.08 3.09 12.90
N ASN A 190 7.51 3.71 11.86
CA ASN A 190 8.09 4.92 11.28
C ASN A 190 8.05 6.12 12.22
N ILE A 191 6.94 6.34 12.93
CA ILE A 191 6.85 7.41 13.93
C ILE A 191 7.84 7.18 15.07
N LEU A 192 7.93 5.95 15.61
CA LEU A 192 8.90 5.59 16.65
C LEU A 192 10.34 5.79 16.18
N ARG A 193 10.63 5.48 14.92
CA ARG A 193 11.93 5.73 14.30
C ARG A 193 12.23 7.22 14.20
N LEU A 194 11.26 8.05 13.77
CA LEU A 194 11.42 9.51 13.72
C LEU A 194 11.69 10.11 15.10
N LEU A 195 11.08 9.54 16.15
CA LEU A 195 11.31 9.92 17.54
C LEU A 195 12.64 9.39 18.12
N GLY A 196 13.41 8.60 17.35
CA GLY A 196 14.70 8.04 17.78
C GLY A 196 14.59 6.87 18.76
N ILE A 197 13.39 6.30 18.94
CA ILE A 197 13.11 5.25 19.93
C ILE A 197 13.49 3.85 19.40
N SER A 198 13.41 3.61 18.09
CA SER A 198 13.67 2.29 17.48
C SER A 198 14.70 2.34 16.34
N LYS A 199 15.55 1.30 16.25
CA LYS A 199 16.34 0.97 15.06
C LYS A 199 15.69 -0.23 14.38
N SER A 200 15.27 -0.08 13.12
CA SER A 200 14.56 -1.12 12.36
C SER A 200 15.40 -2.39 12.22
N ALA A 201 14.90 -3.52 12.73
CA ALA A 201 15.37 -4.85 12.36
C ALA A 201 14.54 -5.32 11.16
N PHE A 202 15.19 -5.48 10.00
CA PHE A 202 14.57 -6.05 8.81
C PHE A 202 14.13 -7.49 9.12
N VAL A 203 12.86 -7.69 9.47
CA VAL A 203 12.29 -9.02 9.62
C VAL A 203 12.22 -9.62 8.22
N VAL A 204 12.85 -10.77 7.96
CA VAL A 204 12.81 -11.48 6.65
C VAL A 204 11.48 -12.25 6.53
N THR A 205 10.82 -12.28 5.36
CA THR A 205 9.54 -13.00 5.19
C THR A 205 9.95 -14.43 4.98
N ALA A 206 9.57 -15.31 5.89
CA ALA A 206 9.76 -16.73 5.66
C ALA A 206 8.91 -17.13 4.44
N LYS A 207 9.56 -17.49 3.33
CA LYS A 207 8.91 -18.04 2.14
C LYS A 207 8.59 -19.54 2.29
N VAL A 208 8.90 -20.13 3.45
CA VAL A 208 8.60 -21.53 3.77
C VAL A 208 7.26 -21.56 4.50
N ALA A 209 6.28 -22.25 3.93
CA ALA A 209 5.00 -22.49 4.57
C ALA A 209 5.15 -23.59 5.64
N ASP A 210 4.51 -23.39 6.79
CA ASP A 210 4.43 -24.39 7.86
C ASP A 210 3.80 -25.70 7.32
N ASP A 211 4.30 -26.85 7.76
CA ASP A 211 3.98 -28.16 7.17
C ASP A 211 2.47 -28.44 7.14
N ASP A 212 1.75 -27.96 8.17
CA ASP A 212 0.30 -28.14 8.28
C ASP A 212 -0.50 -27.24 7.32
N VAL A 213 0.02 -26.06 6.97
CA VAL A 213 -0.58 -25.18 5.96
C VAL A 213 -0.37 -25.78 4.58
N SER A 214 0.84 -26.29 4.29
CA SER A 214 1.18 -26.97 3.03
C SER A 214 0.28 -28.20 2.78
N LYS A 215 0.06 -29.04 3.80
CA LYS A 215 -0.85 -30.20 3.71
C LYS A 215 -2.29 -29.80 3.37
N ARG A 216 -2.83 -28.73 3.98
CA ARG A 216 -4.19 -28.24 3.67
C ARG A 216 -4.34 -27.75 2.24
N TYR A 217 -3.30 -27.12 1.69
CA TYR A 217 -3.30 -26.69 0.29
C TYR A 217 -3.23 -27.87 -0.68
N LEU A 218 -2.37 -28.85 -0.42
CA LEU A 218 -2.27 -30.07 -1.22
C LEU A 218 -3.59 -30.85 -1.22
N LEU A 219 -4.22 -31.03 -0.06
CA LEU A 219 -5.53 -31.67 0.05
C LEU A 219 -6.61 -30.94 -0.77
N LYS A 220 -6.57 -29.60 -0.80
CA LYS A 220 -7.54 -28.81 -1.55
C LYS A 220 -7.30 -28.87 -3.06
N ILE A 221 -6.06 -28.95 -3.50
CA ILE A 221 -5.69 -29.15 -4.91
C ILE A 221 -6.08 -30.55 -5.38
N ASP A 222 -5.85 -31.58 -4.56
CA ASP A 222 -6.25 -32.96 -4.87
C ASP A 222 -7.77 -33.12 -4.94
N GLN A 223 -8.53 -32.39 -4.13
CA GLN A 223 -9.98 -32.36 -4.24
C GLN A 223 -10.47 -31.65 -5.51
N LEU A 224 -9.77 -30.60 -5.96
CA LEU A 224 -10.10 -29.91 -7.21
C LEU A 224 -9.72 -30.70 -8.48
N ARG A 225 -8.78 -31.66 -8.38
CA ARG A 225 -8.44 -32.60 -9.47
C ARG A 225 -9.38 -33.80 -9.59
N LYS A 226 -10.20 -34.08 -8.56
CA LYS A 226 -11.12 -35.22 -8.51
C LYS A 226 -12.56 -34.85 -8.92
N CYS A 227 -12.82 -33.59 -9.27
CA CYS A 227 -14.01 -33.14 -9.99
C CYS A 227 -13.65 -32.90 -11.47
#